data_AF-A0A2G2G7R7-F1
#
_entry.id   AF-A0A2G2G7R7-F1
#
_cell.length_a   1.000
_cell.length_b   1.000
_cell.length_c   1.000
_cell.angle_alpha   90.00
_cell.angle_beta   90.00
_cell.angle_gamma   90.00
#
_symmetry.space_group_name_H-M   'P 1'
#
loop_
_entity.id
_entity.type
_entity.pdbx_description
1 polymer ?
#
loop_
_entity_poly.entity_id
_entity_poly.type
_entity_poly.pdbx_seq_one_letter_code
_entity_poly.pdbx_strand_id
1 'polypeptide(L)'
;MQKQVMFSLMIVLAFTACNNDNETVKNASTTVTVVDGYIKDSVVKDTAGQVGVYSSNGQYSFTNSLVYPLSTSGGIIEATGATFDIIMSAQEGSIIISPITTFLENDSNLLVKLANLGLGFSTFSEFAVDYVKEDNEDLAKLAQVLYLAQKNASLLTEFKTKLALSSPASLNDLYTRIQTDINTKIDAANIFQYQAFLTKVKSLNGSVSTYESSLKKEKYDLGIDFSNVTHKGITYETVISPYTGKVWLDRDLGASQVCITATDANCYGDYYQWGRSADGHEKFNSLTTNVLYGNLSGGVNFVTNSSSPYDWTTADINGGIRSANWSKLDGSSVCPVGFRVPSITELNAETNSLNTANLSAFDSFLKLAYAGFRQSNNVLLYQGQSSFLRTISINGIYTSITSGSNTAIMGDYFLNGQTHQNITGINIRCIRD
;
A
#
# COMPACT_ATOMS: atom_id res chain seq x y z
N MET A 1 -56.91 67.27 35.05
CA MET A 1 -56.11 67.44 36.29
C MET A 1 -54.73 66.84 36.00
N GLN A 2 -53.72 67.69 35.76
CA GLN A 2 -52.54 67.89 36.63
C GLN A 2 -51.77 66.58 36.90
N LYS A 3 -50.46 66.45 36.75
CA LYS A 3 -49.28 67.31 36.55
C LYS A 3 -48.14 66.32 36.19
N GLN A 4 -47.17 66.63 35.32
CA GLN A 4 -45.79 67.05 35.70
C GLN A 4 -45.15 66.16 36.80
N VAL A 5 -43.88 65.72 36.82
CA VAL A 5 -42.63 66.03 36.09
C VAL A 5 -41.50 65.22 36.79
N MET A 6 -40.41 64.94 36.06
CA MET A 6 -39.00 64.80 36.51
C MET A 6 -38.43 63.63 37.34
N PHE A 7 -37.36 63.09 36.75
CA PHE A 7 -35.96 62.94 37.22
C PHE A 7 -35.57 61.90 38.30
N SER A 8 -34.56 61.11 37.87
CA SER A 8 -33.27 60.86 38.54
C SER A 8 -33.23 59.88 39.71
N LEU A 9 -32.40 58.84 39.62
CA LEU A 9 -30.98 58.86 40.00
C LEU A 9 -30.46 57.42 40.14
N MET A 10 -29.30 57.14 39.54
CA MET A 10 -28.47 55.95 39.81
C MET A 10 -28.14 55.82 41.30
N ILE A 11 -28.21 54.61 41.86
CA ILE A 11 -27.31 54.20 42.95
C ILE A 11 -26.75 52.80 42.67
N VAL A 12 -25.44 52.73 42.90
CA VAL A 12 -24.43 51.71 42.65
C VAL A 12 -24.37 50.69 43.81
N LEU A 13 -24.00 49.46 43.46
CA LEU A 13 -23.47 48.31 44.21
C LEU A 13 -23.33 48.37 45.76
N ALA A 14 -23.75 47.28 46.41
CA ALA A 14 -22.93 46.56 47.39
C ALA A 14 -23.40 45.10 47.58
N PHE A 15 -22.47 44.16 47.43
CA PHE A 15 -22.63 42.72 47.63
C PHE A 15 -22.86 42.35 49.11
N THR A 16 -23.67 41.31 49.38
CA THR A 16 -23.40 40.32 50.45
C THR A 16 -24.15 39.01 50.15
N ALA A 17 -23.50 37.89 50.46
CA ALA A 17 -23.63 36.59 49.81
C ALA A 17 -24.60 35.58 50.47
N CYS A 18 -24.81 34.48 49.72
CA CYS A 18 -25.26 33.12 50.11
C CYS A 18 -26.76 32.88 50.33
N ASN A 19 -27.44 32.17 49.41
CA ASN A 19 -27.38 30.69 49.31
C ASN A 19 -28.16 30.12 48.10
N ASN A 20 -27.42 29.40 47.26
CA ASN A 20 -27.65 28.09 46.62
C ASN A 20 -28.93 27.75 45.82
N ASP A 21 -28.66 27.61 44.52
CA ASP A 21 -28.88 26.41 43.69
C ASP A 21 -30.30 26.06 43.25
N ASN A 22 -30.59 26.38 41.99
CA ASN A 22 -30.78 25.32 40.99
C ASN A 22 -30.61 25.85 39.55
N GLU A 23 -29.42 26.33 39.19
CA GLU A 23 -29.03 26.30 37.78
C GLU A 23 -28.35 24.97 37.52
N THR A 24 -29.10 24.03 36.94
CA THR A 24 -28.50 22.91 36.20
C THR A 24 -27.60 23.51 35.13
N VAL A 25 -26.31 23.60 35.43
CA VAL A 25 -25.25 23.71 34.44
C VAL A 25 -25.36 22.47 33.58
N LYS A 26 -26.10 22.57 32.47
CA LYS A 26 -25.99 21.59 31.39
C LYS A 26 -24.55 21.68 30.91
N ASN A 27 -23.71 20.73 31.32
CA ASN A 27 -22.45 20.47 30.64
C ASN A 27 -22.77 20.34 29.15
N ALA A 28 -22.38 21.34 28.37
CA ALA A 28 -22.56 21.31 26.93
C ALA A 28 -21.63 20.23 26.38
N SER A 29 -22.20 19.07 26.04
CA SER A 29 -21.47 18.02 25.36
C SER A 29 -20.89 18.57 24.07
N THR A 30 -19.56 18.58 23.95
CA THR A 30 -18.88 19.03 22.73
C THR A 30 -18.70 17.83 21.82
N THR A 31 -19.04 17.98 20.54
CA THR A 31 -18.88 16.93 19.52
C THR A 31 -17.81 17.36 18.53
N VAL A 32 -16.88 16.46 18.25
CA VAL A 32 -15.74 16.67 17.34
C VAL A 32 -15.81 15.65 16.21
N THR A 33 -15.54 16.08 14.98
CA THR A 33 -15.42 15.19 13.82
C THR A 33 -13.94 14.97 13.51
N VAL A 34 -13.52 13.71 13.34
CA VAL A 34 -12.09 13.34 13.31
C VAL A 34 -11.49 13.31 11.91
N VAL A 35 -12.33 13.42 10.88
CA VAL A 35 -12.19 13.22 9.42
C VAL A 35 -13.46 12.43 9.09
N ASP A 36 -14.31 12.94 8.19
CA ASP A 36 -15.64 12.43 7.80
C ASP A 36 -15.83 10.96 8.11
N GLY A 37 -16.85 10.58 8.88
CA GLY A 37 -17.64 9.38 8.59
C GLY A 37 -16.99 8.01 8.75
N TYR A 38 -15.66 7.95 8.72
CA TYR A 38 -14.94 6.82 8.19
C TYR A 38 -13.92 6.35 9.20
N ILE A 39 -13.55 7.07 10.25
CA ILE A 39 -12.66 6.50 11.27
C ILE A 39 -13.49 6.10 12.49
N LYS A 40 -13.71 4.79 12.62
CA LYS A 40 -14.34 4.18 13.79
C LYS A 40 -13.28 3.65 14.75
N ASP A 41 -13.67 3.50 16.01
CA ASP A 41 -12.86 2.87 17.04
C ASP A 41 -11.47 3.51 17.24
N SER A 42 -11.29 4.77 16.83
CA SER A 42 -10.05 5.51 17.09
C SER A 42 -10.06 6.09 18.50
N VAL A 43 -8.87 6.22 19.08
CA VAL A 43 -8.71 6.84 20.40
C VAL A 43 -8.55 8.34 20.19
N VAL A 44 -9.64 9.09 20.40
CA VAL A 44 -9.62 10.56 20.35
C VAL A 44 -9.46 11.10 21.76
N LYS A 45 -8.42 11.89 21.99
CA LYS A 45 -8.02 12.40 23.31
C LYS A 45 -7.78 13.89 23.27
N ASP A 46 -8.26 14.59 24.30
CA ASP A 46 -7.81 15.94 24.59
C ASP A 46 -6.50 15.92 25.41
N THR A 47 -5.88 17.08 25.61
CA THR A 47 -4.60 17.18 26.34
C THR A 47 -4.75 16.96 27.85
N ALA A 48 -5.96 17.10 28.40
CA ALA A 48 -6.25 16.73 29.79
C ALA A 48 -6.47 15.22 29.99
N GLY A 49 -6.42 14.43 28.91
CA GLY A 49 -6.57 12.98 28.93
C GLY A 49 -8.02 12.50 28.83
N GLN A 50 -8.99 13.40 28.59
CA GLN A 50 -10.36 13.02 28.31
C GLN A 50 -10.43 12.30 26.96
N VAL A 51 -11.04 11.10 26.96
CA VAL A 51 -11.26 10.31 25.76
C VAL A 51 -12.68 10.57 25.25
N GLY A 52 -12.80 10.92 23.98
CA GLY A 52 -14.09 11.07 23.31
C GLY A 52 -14.77 9.72 23.14
N VAL A 53 -16.10 9.69 23.30
CA VAL A 53 -16.90 8.50 23.04
C VAL A 53 -17.37 8.52 21.60
N TYR A 54 -17.01 7.51 20.82
CA TYR A 54 -17.49 7.36 19.44
C TYR A 54 -19.01 7.28 19.42
N SER A 55 -19.63 7.99 18.49
CA SER A 55 -21.07 7.98 18.27
C SER A 55 -21.41 7.32 16.93
N SER A 56 -21.46 8.09 15.85
CA SER A 56 -21.67 7.62 14.49
C SER A 56 -20.98 8.56 13.50
N ASN A 57 -20.64 8.07 12.31
CA ASN A 57 -20.08 8.89 11.23
C ASN A 57 -18.82 9.68 11.66
N GLY A 58 -17.88 9.02 12.36
CA GLY A 58 -16.61 9.64 12.76
C GLY A 58 -16.72 10.75 13.81
N GLN A 59 -17.88 10.88 14.46
CA GLN A 59 -18.12 11.88 15.51
C GLN A 59 -17.85 11.33 16.90
N TYR A 60 -17.20 12.14 17.73
CA TYR A 60 -16.84 11.81 19.12
C TYR A 60 -17.40 12.86 20.07
N SER A 61 -18.07 12.42 21.12
CA SER A 61 -18.66 13.29 22.13
C SER A 61 -17.82 13.32 23.41
N PHE A 62 -17.71 14.51 24.00
CA PHE A 62 -16.91 14.81 25.18
C PHE A 62 -17.80 15.35 26.29
N THR A 63 -17.61 14.85 27.51
CA THR A 63 -18.46 15.16 28.67
C THR A 63 -18.17 16.53 29.30
N ASN A 64 -16.96 17.05 29.09
CA ASN A 64 -16.52 18.35 29.61
C ASN A 64 -16.00 19.24 28.47
N SER A 65 -15.67 20.49 28.81
CA SER A 65 -14.94 21.38 27.91
C SER A 65 -13.59 20.77 27.49
N LEU A 66 -13.27 20.91 26.20
CA LEU A 66 -12.08 20.36 25.60
C LEU A 66 -10.81 21.14 25.96
N VAL A 67 -9.71 20.43 26.17
CA VAL A 67 -8.36 21.01 26.26
C VAL A 67 -7.54 20.66 25.02
N TYR A 68 -7.20 21.66 24.23
CA TYR A 68 -6.46 21.50 22.98
C TYR A 68 -4.94 21.36 23.22
N PRO A 69 -4.20 20.74 22.28
CA PRO A 69 -4.69 20.06 21.08
C PRO A 69 -5.49 18.79 21.38
N LEU A 70 -6.43 18.50 20.48
CA LEU A 70 -7.01 17.17 20.37
C LEU A 70 -6.06 16.28 19.57
N SER A 71 -6.03 15.01 19.89
CA SER A 71 -5.28 14.00 19.16
C SER A 71 -6.18 12.81 18.85
N THR A 72 -5.90 12.13 17.75
CA THR A 72 -6.51 10.83 17.43
C THR A 72 -5.41 9.86 17.04
N SER A 73 -5.58 8.60 17.42
CA SER A 73 -4.64 7.53 17.10
C SER A 73 -5.39 6.20 16.96
N GLY A 74 -4.89 5.33 16.08
CA GLY A 74 -5.51 4.05 15.80
C GLY A 74 -6.88 4.17 15.15
N GLY A 75 -7.66 3.09 15.22
CA GLY A 75 -9.00 3.00 14.64
C GLY A 75 -8.99 2.30 13.28
N ILE A 76 -10.18 2.29 12.67
CA ILE A 76 -10.46 1.54 11.45
C ILE A 76 -11.22 2.44 10.50
N ILE A 77 -10.87 2.37 9.22
CA ILE A 77 -11.62 3.02 8.16
C ILE A 77 -12.95 2.26 7.96
N GLU A 78 -14.10 2.79 8.39
CA GLU A 78 -15.44 2.19 8.41
C GLU A 78 -15.85 1.62 7.05
N ALA A 79 -15.49 2.30 5.96
CA ALA A 79 -15.75 1.84 4.59
C ALA A 79 -14.85 0.68 4.12
N THR A 80 -13.83 0.25 4.89
CA THR A 80 -12.85 -0.77 4.46
C THR A 80 -12.49 -1.82 5.48
N GLY A 81 -12.56 -1.53 6.77
CA GLY A 81 -11.94 -2.37 7.78
C GLY A 81 -10.42 -2.17 7.93
N ALA A 82 -9.79 -1.27 7.17
CA ALA A 82 -8.34 -1.04 7.24
C ALA A 82 -7.95 -0.20 8.45
N THR A 83 -6.78 -0.45 9.02
CA THR A 83 -6.25 0.30 10.17
C THR A 83 -5.97 1.76 9.82
N PHE A 84 -6.36 2.67 10.69
CA PHE A 84 -5.96 4.07 10.66
C PHE A 84 -4.72 4.26 11.54
N ASP A 85 -3.62 4.70 10.94
CA ASP A 85 -2.28 4.58 11.49
C ASP A 85 -1.47 5.88 11.39
N ILE A 86 -2.15 7.03 11.27
CA ILE A 86 -1.52 8.34 11.55
C ILE A 86 -2.04 8.90 12.86
N ILE A 87 -1.17 9.62 13.56
CA ILE A 87 -1.58 10.47 14.67
C ILE A 87 -2.01 11.80 14.07
N MET A 88 -3.29 12.13 14.15
CA MET A 88 -3.76 13.46 13.77
C MET A 88 -3.98 14.32 15.02
N SER A 89 -3.89 15.63 14.86
CA SER A 89 -4.21 16.59 15.91
C SER A 89 -4.95 17.81 15.38
N ALA A 90 -5.70 18.46 16.26
CA ALA A 90 -6.38 19.72 15.98
C ALA A 90 -6.15 20.70 17.13
N GLN A 91 -5.86 21.96 16.80
CA GLN A 91 -5.62 23.04 17.76
C GLN A 91 -6.92 23.79 18.07
N GLU A 92 -6.90 24.65 19.09
CA GLU A 92 -8.05 25.48 19.46
C GLU A 92 -8.57 26.28 18.24
N GLY A 93 -9.89 26.28 18.03
CA GLY A 93 -10.53 26.87 16.85
C GLY A 93 -10.61 25.97 15.62
N SER A 94 -9.89 24.84 15.60
CA SER A 94 -10.08 23.76 14.62
C SER A 94 -11.00 22.69 15.21
N ILE A 95 -12.23 22.62 14.71
CA ILE A 95 -13.22 21.64 15.19
C ILE A 95 -13.15 20.29 14.47
N ILE A 96 -12.31 20.20 13.42
CA ILE A 96 -12.07 19.00 12.63
C ILE A 96 -10.61 18.56 12.82
N ILE A 97 -10.42 17.31 13.25
CA ILE A 97 -9.11 16.66 13.18
C ILE A 97 -8.91 16.21 11.72
N SER A 98 -7.78 16.55 11.09
CA SER A 98 -7.52 16.16 9.70
C SER A 98 -6.04 16.17 9.39
N PRO A 99 -5.59 15.55 8.27
CA PRO A 99 -4.20 15.67 7.84
C PRO A 99 -3.78 17.13 7.61
N ILE A 100 -4.69 18.02 7.23
CA ILE A 100 -4.38 19.43 6.98
C ILE A 100 -4.16 20.16 8.30
N THR A 101 -5.12 20.06 9.24
CA THR A 101 -5.01 20.75 10.54
C THR A 101 -3.85 20.21 11.37
N THR A 102 -3.59 18.90 11.27
CA THR A 102 -2.41 18.26 11.88
C THR A 102 -1.13 18.76 11.27
N PHE A 103 -1.03 18.86 9.93
CA PHE A 103 0.17 19.37 9.27
C PHE A 103 0.47 20.82 9.66
N LEU A 104 -0.57 21.64 9.78
CA LEU A 104 -0.44 23.05 10.10
C LEU A 104 0.03 23.29 11.54
N GLU A 105 -0.43 22.53 12.54
CA GLU A 105 -0.04 22.73 13.96
C GLU A 105 -0.20 24.18 14.48
N ASN A 106 -1.18 24.93 13.95
CA ASN A 106 -1.35 26.38 14.19
C ASN A 106 -0.18 27.27 13.70
N ASP A 107 0.69 26.75 12.84
CA ASP A 107 1.76 27.50 12.18
C ASP A 107 1.17 28.44 11.13
N SER A 108 1.11 29.72 11.50
CA SER A 108 0.59 30.78 10.62
C SER A 108 1.45 30.99 9.37
N ASN A 109 2.74 30.65 9.41
CA ASN A 109 3.58 30.74 8.21
C ASN A 109 3.21 29.64 7.22
N LEU A 110 3.04 28.39 7.69
CA LEU A 110 2.59 27.28 6.84
C LEU A 110 1.18 27.52 6.30
N LEU A 111 0.28 28.09 7.12
CA LEU A 111 -1.06 28.50 6.66
C LEU A 111 -0.97 29.44 5.45
N VAL A 112 -0.13 30.48 5.53
CA VAL A 112 0.08 31.40 4.41
C VAL A 112 0.64 30.67 3.18
N LYS A 113 1.51 29.66 3.36
CA LYS A 113 2.02 28.87 2.23
C LYS A 113 0.90 28.09 1.54
N LEU A 114 0.01 27.46 2.30
CA LEU A 114 -1.12 26.70 1.74
C LEU A 114 -2.19 27.63 1.15
N ALA A 115 -2.47 28.78 1.76
CA ALA A 115 -3.42 29.77 1.26
C ALA A 115 -3.02 30.32 -0.14
N ASN A 116 -1.71 30.40 -0.40
CA ASN A 116 -1.17 30.85 -1.68
C ASN A 116 -1.28 29.82 -2.82
N LEU A 117 -1.81 28.62 -2.56
CA LEU A 117 -2.05 27.60 -3.59
C LEU A 117 -3.18 27.97 -4.57
N GLY A 118 -3.95 29.02 -4.28
CA GLY A 118 -5.06 29.47 -5.13
C GLY A 118 -6.35 28.68 -4.92
N LEU A 119 -6.49 27.97 -3.79
CA LEU A 119 -7.64 27.12 -3.49
C LEU A 119 -8.86 27.87 -2.92
N GLY A 120 -8.73 29.18 -2.66
CA GLY A 120 -9.81 29.99 -2.09
C GLY A 120 -9.95 29.89 -0.56
N PHE A 121 -8.96 29.31 0.13
CA PHE A 121 -8.92 29.18 1.59
C PHE A 121 -7.75 29.97 2.17
N SER A 122 -7.99 30.64 3.30
CA SER A 122 -7.06 31.60 3.90
C SER A 122 -6.94 31.51 5.43
N THR A 123 -7.88 30.85 6.09
CA THR A 123 -7.93 30.74 7.56
C THR A 123 -7.87 29.28 8.03
N PHE A 124 -7.49 29.07 9.30
CA PHE A 124 -7.53 27.73 9.90
C PHE A 124 -8.92 27.09 9.84
N SER A 125 -9.99 27.86 10.09
CA SER A 125 -11.36 27.37 10.03
C SER A 125 -11.76 26.91 8.62
N GLU A 126 -11.32 27.62 7.59
CA GLU A 126 -11.56 27.25 6.19
C GLU A 126 -10.82 25.97 5.77
N PHE A 127 -9.65 25.70 6.33
CA PHE A 127 -8.93 24.44 6.15
C PHE A 127 -9.40 23.30 7.08
N ALA A 128 -10.18 23.64 8.10
CA ALA A 128 -10.76 22.69 9.05
C ALA A 128 -12.20 22.30 8.65
N VAL A 129 -12.41 22.01 7.36
CA VAL A 129 -13.69 21.51 6.84
C VAL A 129 -13.60 20.04 6.44
N ASP A 130 -14.76 19.41 6.42
CA ASP A 130 -14.93 18.05 5.93
C ASP A 130 -14.92 18.06 4.39
N TYR A 131 -13.76 17.84 3.79
CA TYR A 131 -13.58 17.89 2.34
C TYR A 131 -14.38 16.82 1.58
N VAL A 132 -14.78 15.72 2.23
CA VAL A 132 -15.60 14.67 1.60
C VAL A 132 -17.06 15.12 1.55
N LYS A 133 -17.57 15.64 2.66
CA LYS A 133 -18.92 16.19 2.75
C LYS A 133 -19.13 17.40 1.83
N GLU A 134 -18.13 18.27 1.73
CA GLU A 134 -18.16 19.43 0.85
C GLU A 134 -17.87 19.08 -0.62
N ASP A 135 -17.55 17.82 -0.92
CA ASP A 135 -17.14 17.31 -2.25
C ASP A 135 -16.05 18.19 -2.91
N ASN A 136 -15.13 18.70 -2.08
CA ASN A 136 -14.08 19.62 -2.53
C ASN A 136 -12.82 18.84 -2.94
N GLU A 137 -12.66 18.67 -4.26
CA GLU A 137 -11.56 17.92 -4.85
C GLU A 137 -10.17 18.45 -4.50
N ASP A 138 -9.97 19.78 -4.54
CA ASP A 138 -8.67 20.37 -4.28
C ASP A 138 -8.25 20.21 -2.82
N LEU A 139 -9.21 20.37 -1.90
CA LEU A 139 -8.97 20.18 -0.48
C LEU A 139 -8.74 18.70 -0.15
N ALA A 140 -9.47 17.79 -0.81
CA ALA A 140 -9.23 16.35 -0.70
C ALA A 140 -7.81 15.99 -1.15
N LYS A 141 -7.40 16.50 -2.31
CA LYS A 141 -6.05 16.32 -2.87
C LYS A 141 -4.98 16.86 -1.93
N LEU A 142 -5.16 18.08 -1.40
CA LEU A 142 -4.26 18.65 -0.40
C LEU A 142 -4.19 17.78 0.85
N ALA A 143 -5.33 17.32 1.38
CA ALA A 143 -5.38 16.43 2.53
C ALA A 143 -4.58 15.13 2.29
N GLN A 144 -4.70 14.52 1.10
CA GLN A 144 -3.95 13.29 0.78
C GLN A 144 -2.44 13.54 0.67
N VAL A 145 -2.01 14.65 0.07
CA VAL A 145 -0.58 15.03 0.01
C VAL A 145 0.00 15.21 1.41
N LEU A 146 -0.74 15.90 2.28
CA LEU A 146 -0.29 16.13 3.65
C LEU A 146 -0.35 14.84 4.48
N TYR A 147 -1.32 13.96 4.24
CA TYR A 147 -1.35 12.61 4.81
C TYR A 147 -0.09 11.83 4.46
N LEU A 148 0.30 11.82 3.18
CA LEU A 148 1.52 11.18 2.70
C LEU A 148 2.77 11.73 3.40
N ALA A 149 2.90 13.06 3.50
CA ALA A 149 4.05 13.68 4.17
C ALA A 149 4.15 13.22 5.64
N GLN A 150 3.02 13.15 6.34
CA GLN A 150 2.95 12.80 7.77
C GLN A 150 3.24 11.33 8.06
N LYS A 151 3.24 10.45 7.05
CA LYS A 151 3.55 9.03 7.20
C LYS A 151 5.00 8.72 7.53
N ASN A 152 5.90 9.64 7.19
CA ASN A 152 7.32 9.45 7.43
C ASN A 152 7.91 10.72 8.06
N ALA A 153 8.48 10.58 9.26
CA ALA A 153 9.01 11.72 10.01
C ALA A 153 10.09 12.49 9.23
N SER A 154 10.99 11.78 8.53
CA SER A 154 12.05 12.40 7.73
C SER A 154 11.50 13.16 6.51
N LEU A 155 10.49 12.61 5.83
CA LEU A 155 9.79 13.29 4.74
C LEU A 155 9.04 14.53 5.26
N LEU A 156 8.29 14.40 6.36
CA LEU A 156 7.55 15.51 6.96
C LEU A 156 8.46 16.68 7.32
N THR A 157 9.59 16.40 7.99
CA THR A 157 10.56 17.43 8.39
C THR A 157 11.15 18.14 7.18
N GLU A 158 11.59 17.39 6.16
CA GLU A 158 12.13 17.98 4.94
C GLU A 158 11.09 18.86 4.23
N PHE A 159 9.88 18.34 4.06
CA PHE A 159 8.81 19.02 3.33
C PHE A 159 8.38 20.31 4.02
N LYS A 160 8.19 20.29 5.36
CA LYS A 160 7.92 21.50 6.15
C LYS A 160 9.07 22.52 6.02
N THR A 161 10.32 22.07 6.10
CA THR A 161 11.50 22.94 5.98
C THR A 161 11.54 23.66 4.63
N LYS A 162 11.32 22.93 3.52
CA LYS A 162 11.32 23.51 2.18
C LYS A 162 10.13 24.43 1.91
N LEU A 163 8.95 24.11 2.45
CA LEU A 163 7.78 25.00 2.38
C LEU A 163 7.99 26.30 3.16
N ALA A 164 8.66 26.25 4.31
CA ALA A 164 9.00 27.46 5.06
C ALA A 164 9.92 28.40 4.24
N LEU A 165 10.85 27.83 3.46
CA LEU A 165 11.79 28.60 2.62
C LEU A 165 11.15 29.23 1.38
N SER A 166 10.14 28.60 0.79
CA SER A 166 9.53 29.10 -0.45
C SER A 166 8.08 28.64 -0.61
N SER A 167 7.21 29.57 -1.02
CA SER A 167 5.79 29.27 -1.23
C SER A 167 5.58 28.44 -2.49
N PRO A 168 4.71 27.42 -2.45
CA PRO A 168 4.26 26.73 -3.65
C PRO A 168 3.35 27.65 -4.47
N ALA A 169 3.50 27.66 -5.79
CA ALA A 169 2.72 28.51 -6.69
C ALA A 169 1.33 27.94 -7.03
N SER A 170 1.15 26.63 -6.85
CA SER A 170 -0.10 25.91 -7.12
C SER A 170 -0.05 24.53 -6.45
N LEU A 171 -1.19 23.83 -6.42
CA LEU A 171 -1.24 22.44 -5.99
C LEU A 171 -0.31 21.53 -6.83
N ASN A 172 -0.12 21.85 -8.12
CA ASN A 172 0.83 21.15 -8.99
C ASN A 172 2.31 21.39 -8.64
N ASP A 173 2.64 22.60 -8.20
CA ASP A 173 3.98 22.89 -7.66
C ASP A 173 4.20 22.13 -6.34
N LEU A 174 3.18 22.08 -5.47
CA LEU A 174 3.22 21.30 -4.23
C LEU A 174 3.49 19.81 -4.49
N TYR A 175 2.81 19.21 -5.47
CA TYR A 175 3.07 17.83 -5.91
C TYR A 175 4.51 17.62 -6.36
N THR A 176 5.07 18.56 -7.12
CA THR A 176 6.45 18.45 -7.63
C THR A 176 7.47 18.52 -6.49
N ARG A 177 7.22 19.36 -5.49
CA ARG A 177 8.07 19.52 -4.31
C ARG A 177 8.07 18.25 -3.45
N ILE A 178 6.90 17.76 -3.06
CA ILE A 178 6.84 16.52 -2.26
C ILE A 178 7.38 15.32 -3.04
N GLN A 179 7.20 15.25 -4.37
CA GLN A 179 7.81 14.22 -5.20
C GLN A 179 9.34 14.21 -5.11
N THR A 180 9.94 15.41 -5.09
CA THR A 180 11.40 15.57 -4.92
C THR A 180 11.84 15.10 -3.54
N ASP A 181 11.07 15.43 -2.50
CA ASP A 181 11.38 15.04 -1.13
C ASP A 181 11.22 13.53 -0.93
N ILE A 182 10.20 12.91 -1.53
CA ILE A 182 10.03 11.45 -1.56
C ILE A 182 11.28 10.79 -2.15
N ASN A 183 11.75 11.29 -3.29
CA ASN A 183 12.92 10.73 -3.98
C ASN A 183 14.23 10.85 -3.19
N THR A 184 14.28 11.67 -2.14
CA THR A 184 15.49 11.90 -1.34
C THR A 184 15.37 11.41 0.10
N LYS A 185 14.17 11.24 0.63
CA LYS A 185 13.93 10.94 2.06
C LYS A 185 13.29 9.59 2.31
N ILE A 186 12.60 9.03 1.32
CA ILE A 186 12.02 7.69 1.46
C ILE A 186 13.07 6.68 1.03
N ASP A 187 13.25 5.64 1.84
CA ASP A 187 14.14 4.53 1.52
C ASP A 187 13.71 3.82 0.23
N ALA A 188 14.63 3.06 -0.36
CA ALA A 188 14.34 2.32 -1.57
C ALA A 188 13.09 1.45 -1.38
N ALA A 189 13.05 0.61 -0.34
CA ALA A 189 11.96 -0.35 -0.10
C ALA A 189 10.54 0.28 -0.11
N ASN A 190 10.42 1.55 0.27
CA ASN A 190 9.14 2.24 0.40
C ASN A 190 8.86 3.27 -0.71
N ILE A 191 9.86 3.70 -1.47
CA ILE A 191 9.74 4.83 -2.42
C ILE A 191 8.62 4.62 -3.45
N PHE A 192 8.47 3.40 -3.96
CA PHE A 192 7.45 3.08 -4.97
C PHE A 192 6.03 3.30 -4.43
N GLN A 193 5.82 3.02 -3.15
CA GLN A 193 4.50 3.15 -2.50
C GLN A 193 4.13 4.62 -2.37
N TYR A 194 5.10 5.44 -1.96
CA TYR A 194 4.94 6.88 -1.86
C TYR A 194 4.71 7.53 -3.24
N GLN A 195 5.44 7.08 -4.27
CA GLN A 195 5.28 7.53 -5.64
C GLN A 195 3.93 7.10 -6.24
N ALA A 196 3.50 5.85 -6.03
CA ALA A 196 2.23 5.33 -6.51
C ALA A 196 1.06 6.08 -5.87
N PHE A 197 1.11 6.28 -4.55
CA PHE A 197 0.11 7.07 -3.85
C PHE A 197 0.05 8.51 -4.39
N LEU A 198 1.19 9.19 -4.49
CA LEU A 198 1.23 10.58 -4.99
C LEU A 198 0.72 10.70 -6.43
N THR A 199 1.09 9.75 -7.30
CA THR A 199 0.63 9.68 -8.69
C THR A 199 -0.88 9.48 -8.76
N LYS A 200 -1.42 8.59 -7.91
CA LYS A 200 -2.86 8.36 -7.81
C LYS A 200 -3.59 9.61 -7.35
N VAL A 201 -3.13 10.27 -6.28
CA VAL A 201 -3.70 11.54 -5.78
C VAL A 201 -3.73 12.62 -6.87
N LYS A 202 -2.63 12.77 -7.62
CA LYS A 202 -2.52 13.77 -8.70
C LYS A 202 -3.51 13.50 -9.86
N SER A 203 -3.83 12.23 -10.11
CA SER A 203 -4.70 11.80 -11.21
C SER A 203 -6.18 11.67 -10.84
N LEU A 204 -6.55 11.91 -9.58
CA LEU A 204 -7.95 11.86 -9.14
C LEU A 204 -8.85 12.83 -9.93
N ASN A 205 -10.01 12.33 -10.37
CA ASN A 205 -11.07 13.05 -11.11
C ASN A 205 -12.49 12.44 -10.86
N GLY A 206 -13.52 13.26 -10.57
CA GLY A 206 -14.84 12.79 -10.06
C GLY A 206 -15.21 13.25 -8.63
N SER A 207 -16.02 12.47 -7.91
CA SER A 207 -16.44 12.82 -6.53
C SER A 207 -15.40 12.42 -5.50
N VAL A 208 -15.31 13.17 -4.41
CA VAL A 208 -14.35 12.92 -3.32
C VAL A 208 -14.57 11.56 -2.65
N SER A 209 -15.82 11.12 -2.52
CA SER A 209 -16.16 9.78 -2.01
C SER A 209 -15.59 8.64 -2.89
N THR A 210 -15.55 8.86 -4.20
CA THR A 210 -14.96 7.93 -5.16
C THR A 210 -13.44 7.92 -5.02
N TYR A 211 -12.82 9.08 -4.78
CA TYR A 211 -11.37 9.20 -4.56
C TYR A 211 -10.91 8.40 -3.36
N GLU A 212 -11.55 8.61 -2.22
CA GLU A 212 -11.27 7.91 -0.98
C GLU A 212 -11.41 6.40 -1.16
N SER A 213 -12.39 5.97 -1.96
CA SER A 213 -12.55 4.55 -2.32
C SER A 213 -11.43 4.03 -3.22
N SER A 214 -10.96 4.84 -4.17
CA SER A 214 -9.91 4.44 -5.10
C SER A 214 -8.50 4.39 -4.50
N LEU A 215 -8.25 5.13 -3.41
CA LEU A 215 -6.96 5.22 -2.73
C LEU A 215 -6.74 4.20 -1.61
N LYS A 216 -7.75 3.35 -1.34
CA LYS A 216 -7.74 2.42 -0.19
C LYS A 216 -6.52 1.52 -0.19
N LYS A 217 -6.14 1.01 -1.36
CA LYS A 217 -4.98 0.13 -1.52
C LYS A 217 -3.68 0.89 -1.25
N GLU A 218 -3.50 2.04 -1.88
CA GLU A 218 -2.29 2.84 -1.74
C GLU A 218 -2.12 3.34 -0.29
N LYS A 219 -3.20 3.68 0.42
CA LYS A 219 -3.14 4.02 1.85
C LYS A 219 -2.66 2.86 2.72
N TYR A 220 -3.17 1.66 2.45
CA TYR A 220 -2.76 0.44 3.16
C TYR A 220 -1.28 0.13 2.91
N ASP A 221 -0.86 0.23 1.64
CA ASP A 221 0.52 0.01 1.23
C ASP A 221 1.48 0.93 2.00
N LEU A 222 1.22 2.25 2.08
CA LEU A 222 2.07 3.22 2.80
C LEU A 222 2.40 2.86 4.26
N GLY A 223 1.56 2.05 4.92
CA GLY A 223 1.72 1.63 6.32
C GLY A 223 2.53 0.34 6.51
N ILE A 224 3.01 -0.28 5.42
CA ILE A 224 3.71 -1.57 5.48
C ILE A 224 5.16 -1.41 5.05
N ASP A 225 6.06 -1.83 5.94
CA ASP A 225 7.45 -2.05 5.60
C ASP A 225 7.61 -3.38 4.88
N PHE A 226 7.84 -3.32 3.57
CA PHE A 226 8.11 -4.51 2.74
C PHE A 226 9.60 -4.77 2.58
N SER A 227 10.45 -4.15 3.40
CA SER A 227 11.87 -4.53 3.48
C SER A 227 12.01 -6.03 3.77
N ASN A 228 11.09 -6.59 4.56
CA ASN A 228 11.08 -7.99 4.95
C ASN A 228 9.66 -8.58 4.88
N VAL A 229 9.49 -9.62 4.07
CA VAL A 229 8.21 -10.32 3.87
C VAL A 229 8.35 -11.76 4.33
N THR A 230 7.57 -12.18 5.33
CA THR A 230 7.55 -13.59 5.76
C THR A 230 6.49 -14.36 5.00
N HIS A 231 6.89 -15.43 4.30
CA HIS A 231 5.99 -16.34 3.61
C HIS A 231 6.36 -17.80 3.89
N LYS A 232 5.40 -18.59 4.39
CA LYS A 232 5.57 -20.02 4.69
C LYS A 232 6.84 -20.35 5.50
N GLY A 233 7.15 -19.50 6.48
CA GLY A 233 8.30 -19.68 7.39
C GLY A 233 9.65 -19.20 6.83
N ILE A 234 9.70 -18.62 5.63
CA ILE A 234 10.90 -18.01 5.04
C ILE A 234 10.70 -16.48 5.04
N THR A 235 11.74 -15.75 5.45
CA THR A 235 11.78 -14.29 5.32
C THR A 235 12.51 -13.91 4.05
N TYR A 236 11.83 -13.16 3.19
CA TYR A 236 12.34 -12.62 1.94
C TYR A 236 12.60 -11.13 2.12
N GLU A 237 13.64 -10.60 1.49
CA GLU A 237 13.76 -9.16 1.30
C GLU A 237 13.09 -8.77 -0.03
N THR A 238 13.06 -7.48 -0.33
CA THR A 238 12.57 -6.98 -1.61
C THR A 238 13.65 -6.23 -2.39
N VAL A 239 13.56 -6.31 -3.71
CA VAL A 239 14.40 -5.56 -4.65
C VAL A 239 13.53 -4.74 -5.58
N ILE A 240 14.06 -3.61 -6.02
CA ILE A 240 13.32 -2.65 -6.85
C ILE A 240 13.93 -2.62 -8.22
N SER A 241 13.06 -2.75 -9.21
CA SER A 241 13.46 -2.63 -10.59
C SER A 241 13.99 -1.23 -10.89
N PRO A 242 15.23 -1.09 -11.39
CA PRO A 242 15.71 0.17 -11.91
C PRO A 242 15.05 0.56 -13.24
N TYR A 243 14.23 -0.31 -13.83
CA TYR A 243 13.62 -0.12 -15.16
C TYR A 243 12.15 0.24 -15.08
N THR A 244 11.40 -0.42 -14.20
CA THR A 244 9.94 -0.26 -14.08
C THR A 244 9.53 0.37 -12.75
N GLY A 245 10.44 0.43 -11.77
CA GLY A 245 10.14 0.80 -10.38
C GLY A 245 9.37 -0.26 -9.60
N LYS A 246 8.98 -1.39 -10.23
CA LYS A 246 8.24 -2.46 -9.55
C LYS A 246 9.10 -3.13 -8.49
N VAL A 247 8.43 -3.57 -7.42
CA VAL A 247 9.03 -4.28 -6.30
C VAL A 247 8.89 -5.79 -6.53
N TRP A 248 9.97 -6.52 -6.32
CA TRP A 248 10.06 -7.97 -6.46
C TRP A 248 10.61 -8.58 -5.19
N LEU A 249 10.35 -9.86 -4.95
CA LEU A 249 11.11 -10.60 -3.93
C LEU A 249 12.60 -10.68 -4.33
N ASP A 250 13.48 -10.70 -3.35
CA ASP A 250 14.93 -10.77 -3.55
C ASP A 250 15.45 -12.13 -4.07
N ARG A 251 14.65 -13.19 -3.92
CA ARG A 251 14.96 -14.58 -4.31
C ARG A 251 13.69 -15.37 -4.70
N ASP A 252 13.88 -16.49 -5.39
CA ASP A 252 12.77 -17.36 -5.82
C ASP A 252 12.08 -18.00 -4.60
N LEU A 253 10.78 -18.26 -4.70
CA LEU A 253 10.03 -18.90 -3.61
C LEU A 253 10.65 -20.24 -3.22
N GLY A 254 10.83 -20.44 -1.91
CA GLY A 254 11.44 -21.64 -1.35
C GLY A 254 12.96 -21.58 -1.21
N ALA A 255 13.62 -20.55 -1.77
CA ALA A 255 15.06 -20.37 -1.64
C ALA A 255 15.43 -19.99 -0.20
N SER A 256 16.46 -20.63 0.34
CA SER A 256 16.91 -20.40 1.72
C SER A 256 17.78 -19.15 1.88
N GLN A 257 18.42 -18.69 0.79
CA GLN A 257 19.28 -17.51 0.77
C GLN A 257 19.20 -16.77 -0.57
N VAL A 258 19.60 -15.50 -0.57
CA VAL A 258 19.88 -14.76 -1.81
C VAL A 258 21.06 -15.44 -2.52
N CYS A 259 20.98 -15.56 -3.84
CA CYS A 259 22.02 -16.19 -4.62
C CYS A 259 23.38 -15.49 -4.46
N ILE A 260 24.39 -16.25 -4.02
CA ILE A 260 25.78 -15.79 -3.97
C ILE A 260 26.43 -15.91 -5.36
N THR A 261 26.12 -16.99 -6.07
CA THR A 261 26.54 -17.25 -7.45
C THR A 261 25.37 -17.77 -8.27
N ALA A 262 25.49 -17.74 -9.59
CA ALA A 262 24.46 -18.26 -10.49
C ALA A 262 24.14 -19.75 -10.28
N THR A 263 25.07 -20.53 -9.72
CA THR A 263 24.92 -21.98 -9.50
C THR A 263 24.78 -22.35 -8.03
N ASP A 264 24.38 -21.39 -7.18
CA ASP A 264 24.16 -21.62 -5.75
C ASP A 264 22.88 -22.44 -5.52
N ALA A 265 23.04 -23.71 -5.15
CA ALA A 265 21.93 -24.63 -4.95
C ALA A 265 20.96 -24.18 -3.84
N ASN A 266 21.43 -23.42 -2.84
CA ASN A 266 20.59 -22.94 -1.75
C ASN A 266 19.64 -21.81 -2.18
N CYS A 267 19.85 -21.25 -3.37
CA CYS A 267 19.09 -20.11 -3.89
C CYS A 267 18.15 -20.47 -5.05
N TYR A 268 18.15 -21.73 -5.51
CA TYR A 268 17.28 -22.17 -6.61
C TYR A 268 15.80 -22.06 -6.27
N GLY A 269 15.42 -22.33 -5.03
CA GLY A 269 14.01 -22.37 -4.63
C GLY A 269 13.28 -23.62 -5.13
N ASP A 270 11.96 -23.53 -5.16
CA ASP A 270 11.07 -24.66 -5.44
C ASP A 270 10.52 -24.66 -6.89
N TYR A 271 10.04 -25.81 -7.34
CA TYR A 271 9.63 -26.09 -8.73
C TYR A 271 8.12 -26.33 -8.85
N TYR A 272 7.37 -25.26 -9.13
CA TYR A 272 5.90 -25.25 -9.09
C TYR A 272 5.30 -25.73 -10.41
N GLN A 273 4.29 -26.60 -10.34
CA GLN A 273 3.44 -26.90 -11.50
C GLN A 273 2.37 -25.81 -11.64
N TRP A 274 2.04 -25.44 -12.88
CA TRP A 274 1.32 -24.20 -13.17
C TRP A 274 -0.07 -24.15 -12.53
N GLY A 275 -0.34 -23.05 -11.83
CA GLY A 275 -1.60 -22.79 -11.15
C GLY A 275 -1.82 -23.52 -9.82
N ARG A 276 -0.88 -24.37 -9.38
CA ARG A 276 -0.97 -25.07 -8.08
C ARG A 276 -0.60 -24.16 -6.93
N SER A 277 -1.28 -24.32 -5.80
CA SER A 277 -0.78 -23.81 -4.52
C SER A 277 0.39 -24.67 -4.02
N ALA A 278 1.30 -24.11 -3.22
CA ALA A 278 2.35 -24.92 -2.59
C ALA A 278 1.76 -25.82 -1.51
N ASP A 279 1.81 -27.12 -1.74
CA ASP A 279 1.29 -28.21 -0.91
C ASP A 279 2.38 -29.26 -0.62
N GLY A 280 3.62 -29.00 -1.02
CA GLY A 280 4.75 -29.92 -0.91
C GLY A 280 5.18 -30.53 -2.24
N HIS A 281 4.33 -30.51 -3.28
CA HIS A 281 4.69 -31.03 -4.59
C HIS A 281 5.86 -30.28 -5.22
N GLU A 282 6.00 -28.98 -4.93
CA GLU A 282 6.98 -28.08 -5.53
C GLU A 282 8.42 -28.41 -5.10
N LYS A 283 8.60 -29.13 -3.99
CA LYS A 283 9.93 -29.45 -3.48
C LYS A 283 10.70 -30.31 -4.46
N PHE A 284 11.99 -30.02 -4.64
CA PHE A 284 12.84 -30.73 -5.60
C PHE A 284 12.87 -32.25 -5.38
N ASN A 285 12.72 -32.68 -4.12
CA ASN A 285 12.73 -34.07 -3.67
C ASN A 285 11.34 -34.63 -3.34
N SER A 286 10.25 -33.96 -3.74
CA SER A 286 8.90 -34.46 -3.51
C SER A 286 8.67 -35.77 -4.26
N LEU A 287 7.82 -36.63 -3.68
CA LEU A 287 7.37 -37.86 -4.33
C LEU A 287 6.61 -37.54 -5.61
N THR A 288 6.53 -38.53 -6.52
CA THR A 288 5.82 -38.38 -7.79
C THR A 288 4.57 -39.23 -7.88
N THR A 289 3.65 -38.82 -8.76
CA THR A 289 2.48 -39.62 -9.15
C THR A 289 2.24 -39.46 -10.65
N ASN A 290 1.85 -40.53 -11.34
CA ASN A 290 1.41 -40.44 -12.73
C ASN A 290 -0.11 -40.26 -12.88
N VAL A 291 -0.82 -40.12 -11.77
CA VAL A 291 -2.27 -39.91 -11.74
C VAL A 291 -2.56 -38.41 -11.77
N LEU A 292 -3.31 -37.98 -12.78
CA LEU A 292 -3.78 -36.60 -12.88
C LEU A 292 -4.89 -36.36 -11.85
N TYR A 293 -4.89 -35.17 -11.25
CA TYR A 293 -5.97 -34.78 -10.36
C TYR A 293 -7.21 -34.36 -11.16
N GLY A 294 -8.40 -34.59 -10.59
CA GLY A 294 -9.67 -34.16 -11.19
C GLY A 294 -10.09 -32.73 -10.84
N ASN A 295 -9.28 -32.01 -10.06
CA ASN A 295 -9.56 -30.69 -9.51
C ASN A 295 -8.27 -29.85 -9.39
N LEU A 296 -8.40 -28.63 -8.85
CA LEU A 296 -7.26 -27.72 -8.66
C LEU A 296 -6.62 -27.76 -7.27
N SER A 297 -7.17 -28.52 -6.32
CA SER A 297 -6.55 -28.66 -4.99
C SER A 297 -5.30 -29.55 -5.05
N GLY A 298 -5.24 -30.47 -6.01
CA GLY A 298 -4.09 -31.35 -6.18
C GLY A 298 -3.82 -32.23 -4.96
N GLY A 299 -2.53 -32.47 -4.69
CA GLY A 299 -2.01 -33.17 -3.53
C GLY A 299 -0.47 -33.16 -3.51
N VAL A 300 0.16 -33.54 -2.40
CA VAL A 300 1.59 -33.28 -2.12
C VAL A 300 2.63 -33.88 -3.10
N ASN A 301 2.20 -34.70 -4.07
CA ASN A 301 3.07 -35.31 -5.05
C ASN A 301 3.19 -34.46 -6.32
N PHE A 302 4.40 -34.43 -6.88
CA PHE A 302 4.66 -33.87 -8.21
C PHE A 302 4.06 -34.79 -9.28
N VAL A 303 3.19 -34.26 -10.14
CA VAL A 303 2.56 -35.08 -11.17
C VAL A 303 3.53 -35.29 -12.33
N THR A 304 3.70 -36.53 -12.75
CA THR A 304 4.53 -36.95 -13.89
C THR A 304 3.65 -37.55 -14.98
N ASN A 305 3.57 -36.91 -16.14
CA ASN A 305 2.78 -37.38 -17.28
C ASN A 305 3.50 -37.00 -18.58
N SER A 306 3.95 -38.01 -19.32
CA SER A 306 4.65 -37.86 -20.59
C SER A 306 3.72 -37.95 -21.81
N SER A 307 2.40 -37.88 -21.59
CA SER A 307 1.39 -37.96 -22.63
C SER A 307 0.38 -36.81 -22.55
N SER A 308 -0.28 -36.50 -23.66
CA SER A 308 -1.36 -35.52 -23.72
C SER A 308 -2.40 -35.81 -22.62
N PRO A 309 -2.81 -34.81 -21.81
CA PRO A 309 -2.73 -33.37 -22.08
C PRO A 309 -1.43 -32.66 -21.63
N TYR A 310 -0.39 -33.37 -21.15
CA TYR A 310 0.81 -32.76 -20.56
C TYR A 310 0.51 -31.81 -19.39
N ASP A 311 -0.51 -32.17 -18.61
CA ASP A 311 -1.01 -31.41 -17.48
C ASP A 311 -1.05 -32.29 -16.23
N TRP A 312 -0.96 -31.67 -15.06
CA TRP A 312 -1.05 -32.30 -13.74
C TRP A 312 -2.50 -32.57 -13.31
N THR A 313 -3.48 -31.96 -13.98
CA THR A 313 -4.92 -32.12 -13.70
C THR A 313 -5.74 -32.08 -14.98
N THR A 314 -6.95 -32.66 -14.92
CA THR A 314 -7.94 -32.62 -16.00
C THR A 314 -8.88 -31.41 -15.89
N ALA A 315 -8.78 -30.61 -14.82
CA ALA A 315 -9.58 -29.41 -14.61
C ALA A 315 -8.91 -28.16 -15.20
N ASP A 316 -9.72 -27.12 -15.47
CA ASP A 316 -9.25 -25.78 -15.91
C ASP A 316 -8.33 -25.80 -17.15
N ILE A 317 -8.76 -26.52 -18.19
CA ILE A 317 -8.00 -26.67 -19.44
C ILE A 317 -7.66 -25.31 -20.09
N ASN A 318 -8.55 -24.32 -19.94
CA ASN A 318 -8.32 -22.97 -20.46
C ASN A 318 -7.43 -22.11 -19.54
N GLY A 319 -7.08 -22.57 -18.34
CA GLY A 319 -6.18 -21.90 -17.41
C GLY A 319 -6.74 -20.67 -16.69
N GLY A 320 -8.04 -20.38 -16.84
CA GLY A 320 -8.66 -19.18 -16.29
C GLY A 320 -8.62 -19.15 -14.76
N ILE A 321 -8.94 -20.29 -14.14
CA ILE A 321 -9.00 -20.40 -12.68
C ILE A 321 -7.58 -20.40 -12.09
N ARG A 322 -6.61 -21.05 -12.74
CA ARG A 322 -5.21 -21.06 -12.33
C ARG A 322 -4.58 -19.67 -12.36
N SER A 323 -4.80 -18.93 -13.44
CA SER A 323 -4.33 -17.55 -13.58
C SER A 323 -4.94 -16.67 -12.49
N ALA A 324 -6.26 -16.77 -12.27
CA ALA A 324 -6.96 -16.05 -11.20
C ALA A 324 -6.47 -16.45 -9.79
N ASN A 325 -6.09 -17.71 -9.59
CA ASN A 325 -5.52 -18.14 -8.31
C ASN A 325 -4.15 -17.51 -8.06
N TRP A 326 -3.27 -17.51 -9.06
CA TRP A 326 -1.92 -16.95 -8.93
C TRP A 326 -1.85 -15.42 -9.00
N SER A 327 -2.95 -14.75 -9.34
CA SER A 327 -3.08 -13.29 -9.28
C SER A 327 -3.54 -12.75 -7.93
N LYS A 328 -3.90 -13.61 -6.97
CA LYS A 328 -4.38 -13.16 -5.65
C LYS A 328 -3.28 -12.49 -4.84
N LEU A 329 -3.66 -11.42 -4.14
CA LEU A 329 -2.76 -10.60 -3.30
C LEU A 329 -3.02 -10.79 -1.79
N ASP A 330 -4.01 -11.60 -1.42
CA ASP A 330 -4.39 -11.86 -0.03
C ASP A 330 -3.49 -12.90 0.68
N GLY A 331 -2.44 -13.37 0.00
CA GLY A 331 -1.54 -14.41 0.49
C GLY A 331 -2.13 -15.82 0.49
N SER A 332 -3.35 -16.03 -0.04
CA SER A 332 -3.96 -17.36 -0.15
C SER A 332 -3.40 -18.22 -1.30
N SER A 333 -2.54 -17.63 -2.13
CA SER A 333 -1.91 -18.26 -3.28
C SER A 333 -0.46 -18.71 -2.96
N VAL A 334 0.37 -18.83 -4.00
CA VAL A 334 1.81 -19.18 -3.86
C VAL A 334 2.67 -18.02 -3.37
N CYS A 335 2.24 -16.77 -3.57
CA CYS A 335 2.99 -15.58 -3.19
C CYS A 335 2.50 -15.00 -1.84
N PRO A 336 3.34 -14.22 -1.14
CA PRO A 336 2.94 -13.52 0.08
C PRO A 336 1.84 -12.47 -0.14
N VAL A 337 1.27 -11.98 0.97
CA VAL A 337 0.31 -10.86 0.96
C VAL A 337 0.95 -9.65 0.26
N GLY A 338 0.21 -9.02 -0.67
CA GLY A 338 0.67 -7.92 -1.51
C GLY A 338 1.49 -8.33 -2.73
N PHE A 339 1.82 -9.62 -2.87
CA PHE A 339 2.58 -10.14 -4.00
C PHE A 339 1.77 -11.17 -4.78
N ARG A 340 2.08 -11.27 -6.07
CA ARG A 340 1.56 -12.30 -6.96
C ARG A 340 2.63 -12.81 -7.91
N VAL A 341 2.31 -13.87 -8.65
CA VAL A 341 3.16 -14.31 -9.75
C VAL A 341 3.09 -13.25 -10.86
N PRO A 342 4.21 -12.89 -11.51
CA PRO A 342 4.23 -11.87 -12.56
C PRO A 342 3.53 -12.33 -13.83
N SER A 343 3.04 -11.37 -14.61
CA SER A 343 2.65 -11.61 -16.00
C SER A 343 3.88 -11.65 -16.92
N ILE A 344 3.73 -12.21 -18.11
CA ILE A 344 4.79 -12.19 -19.12
C ILE A 344 5.17 -10.77 -19.53
N THR A 345 4.21 -9.85 -19.60
CA THR A 345 4.46 -8.45 -19.94
C THR A 345 5.35 -7.77 -18.90
N GLU A 346 5.08 -8.01 -17.62
CA GLU A 346 5.89 -7.48 -16.52
C GLU A 346 7.29 -8.06 -16.54
N LEU A 347 7.41 -9.38 -16.65
CA LEU A 347 8.73 -10.03 -16.72
C LEU A 347 9.55 -9.54 -17.91
N ASN A 348 8.93 -9.34 -19.08
CA ASN A 348 9.59 -8.78 -20.25
C ASN A 348 10.05 -7.34 -20.02
N ALA A 349 9.24 -6.51 -19.36
CA ALA A 349 9.62 -5.14 -19.02
C ALA A 349 10.87 -5.10 -18.13
N GLU A 350 11.03 -6.07 -17.22
CA GLU A 350 12.21 -6.18 -16.36
C GLU A 350 13.48 -6.67 -17.06
N THR A 351 13.31 -7.48 -18.10
CA THR A 351 14.40 -8.26 -18.71
C THR A 351 14.87 -7.71 -20.06
N ASN A 352 14.23 -6.65 -20.57
CA ASN A 352 14.63 -5.92 -21.77
C ASN A 352 16.11 -5.49 -21.76
N SER A 353 16.61 -5.08 -20.59
CA SER A 353 17.98 -4.58 -20.45
C SER A 353 19.05 -5.65 -20.69
N LEU A 354 18.72 -6.94 -20.48
CA LEU A 354 19.66 -8.05 -20.57
C LEU A 354 20.22 -8.22 -21.98
N ASN A 355 19.35 -8.07 -22.99
CA ASN A 355 19.76 -8.10 -24.39
C ASN A 355 20.57 -6.86 -24.77
N THR A 356 20.13 -5.67 -24.35
CA THR A 356 20.80 -4.41 -24.73
C THR A 356 22.15 -4.22 -24.06
N ALA A 357 22.34 -4.79 -22.86
CA ALA A 357 23.55 -4.66 -22.06
C ALA A 357 24.42 -5.94 -22.05
N ASN A 358 24.01 -7.01 -22.75
CA ASN A 358 24.67 -8.33 -22.76
C ASN A 358 24.94 -8.88 -21.34
N LEU A 359 24.03 -8.67 -20.40
CA LEU A 359 24.13 -9.15 -19.02
C LEU A 359 23.59 -10.57 -18.91
N SER A 360 24.22 -11.42 -18.08
CA SER A 360 23.64 -12.73 -17.75
C SER A 360 22.37 -12.57 -16.90
N ALA A 361 21.53 -13.61 -16.83
CA ALA A 361 20.36 -13.60 -15.95
C ALA A 361 20.73 -13.36 -14.48
N PHE A 362 21.91 -13.82 -14.05
CA PHE A 362 22.42 -13.62 -12.70
C PHE A 362 22.96 -12.20 -12.45
N ASP A 363 23.47 -11.54 -13.49
CA ASP A 363 23.93 -10.14 -13.40
C ASP A 363 22.79 -9.12 -13.50
N SER A 364 21.55 -9.59 -13.70
CA SER A 364 20.34 -8.77 -13.61
C SER A 364 20.09 -8.28 -12.18
N PHE A 365 19.27 -7.24 -12.03
CA PHE A 365 18.85 -6.78 -10.69
C PHE A 365 18.08 -7.85 -9.90
N LEU A 366 17.47 -8.83 -10.57
CA LEU A 366 16.76 -9.94 -9.95
C LEU A 366 17.68 -11.08 -9.49
N LYS A 367 18.94 -11.09 -9.93
CA LYS A 367 19.94 -12.14 -9.63
C LYS A 367 19.41 -13.56 -9.82
N LEU A 368 18.86 -13.83 -10.99
CA LEU A 368 18.19 -15.11 -11.25
C LEU A 368 19.20 -16.26 -11.29
N ALA A 369 18.93 -17.29 -10.49
CA ALA A 369 19.76 -18.48 -10.40
C ALA A 369 19.60 -19.37 -11.64
N TYR A 370 20.60 -20.16 -11.95
CA TYR A 370 20.55 -21.17 -13.00
C TYR A 370 19.90 -22.46 -12.45
N ALA A 371 18.66 -22.33 -11.96
CA ALA A 371 17.93 -23.39 -11.28
C ALA A 371 17.45 -24.51 -12.22
N GLY A 372 17.43 -24.27 -13.53
CA GLY A 372 16.85 -25.20 -14.49
C GLY A 372 15.33 -25.34 -14.30
N PHE A 373 14.79 -26.51 -14.65
CA PHE A 373 13.40 -26.87 -14.37
C PHE A 373 13.24 -28.38 -14.18
N ARG A 374 12.14 -28.77 -13.53
CA ARG A 374 11.78 -30.18 -13.28
C ARG A 374 10.75 -30.65 -14.29
N GLN A 375 11.13 -31.57 -15.17
CA GLN A 375 10.28 -32.09 -16.24
C GLN A 375 9.17 -33.03 -15.77
N SER A 376 8.22 -33.29 -16.67
CA SER A 376 7.13 -34.24 -16.49
C SER A 376 7.55 -35.70 -16.27
N ASN A 377 8.81 -36.04 -16.53
CA ASN A 377 9.41 -37.35 -16.23
C ASN A 377 10.25 -37.34 -14.95
N ASN A 378 10.14 -36.28 -14.13
CA ASN A 378 10.89 -36.06 -12.89
C ASN A 378 12.41 -35.84 -13.08
N VAL A 379 12.86 -35.46 -14.27
CA VAL A 379 14.27 -35.12 -14.52
C VAL A 379 14.48 -33.61 -14.35
N LEU A 380 15.53 -33.22 -13.63
CA LEU A 380 16.02 -31.85 -13.56
C LEU A 380 16.90 -31.57 -14.78
N LEU A 381 16.54 -30.56 -15.57
CA LEU A 381 17.29 -30.14 -16.76
C LEU A 381 17.79 -28.72 -16.65
N TYR A 382 18.94 -28.45 -17.29
CA TYR A 382 19.58 -27.14 -17.39
C TYR A 382 19.93 -26.48 -16.05
N GLN A 383 19.94 -27.24 -14.96
CA GLN A 383 20.48 -26.77 -13.69
C GLN A 383 21.98 -26.46 -13.86
N GLY A 384 22.40 -25.32 -13.33
CA GLY A 384 23.73 -24.75 -13.54
C GLY A 384 23.93 -24.09 -14.91
N GLN A 385 22.93 -24.08 -15.79
CA GLN A 385 23.05 -23.59 -17.17
C GLN A 385 21.98 -22.59 -17.61
N SER A 386 20.78 -22.54 -17.03
CA SER A 386 19.68 -21.64 -17.44
C SER A 386 18.70 -21.32 -16.33
N SER A 387 18.06 -20.15 -16.45
CA SER A 387 17.07 -19.63 -15.51
C SER A 387 15.67 -19.69 -16.11
N PHE A 388 14.70 -20.12 -15.32
CA PHE A 388 13.31 -20.24 -15.75
C PHE A 388 12.41 -19.61 -14.70
N LEU A 389 11.50 -18.75 -15.14
CA LEU A 389 10.51 -18.15 -14.24
C LEU A 389 9.12 -18.40 -14.76
N ARG A 390 8.22 -18.78 -13.85
CA ARG A 390 6.82 -18.97 -14.17
C ARG A 390 6.06 -17.65 -14.17
N THR A 391 5.09 -17.54 -15.07
CA THR A 391 4.18 -16.40 -15.16
C THR A 391 2.73 -16.81 -14.95
N ILE A 392 1.85 -15.84 -14.64
CA ILE A 392 0.39 -16.05 -14.56
C ILE A 392 -0.29 -16.12 -15.93
N SER A 393 0.43 -15.79 -17.01
CA SER A 393 -0.18 -15.56 -18.31
C SER A 393 -0.71 -16.86 -18.92
N ILE A 394 -2.01 -16.89 -19.17
CA ILE A 394 -2.65 -17.94 -19.98
C ILE A 394 -2.12 -17.76 -21.40
N ASN A 395 -1.49 -18.79 -21.96
CA ASN A 395 -0.83 -18.69 -23.26
C ASN A 395 0.34 -17.70 -23.29
N GLY A 396 1.10 -17.57 -22.20
CA GLY A 396 2.33 -16.76 -22.18
C GLY A 396 3.18 -17.08 -23.40
N ILE A 397 3.37 -16.09 -24.27
CA ILE A 397 4.25 -16.22 -25.43
C ILE A 397 5.66 -16.39 -24.87
N TYR A 398 6.29 -17.50 -25.25
CA TYR A 398 7.71 -17.77 -25.02
C TYR A 398 8.54 -16.51 -25.30
N THR A 399 9.15 -15.96 -24.26
CA THR A 399 10.25 -15.02 -24.42
C THR A 399 11.49 -15.72 -23.91
N SER A 400 12.36 -16.08 -24.85
CA SER A 400 13.73 -16.45 -24.56
C SER A 400 14.59 -15.22 -24.78
N ILE A 401 15.16 -14.74 -23.70
CA ILE A 401 16.19 -13.70 -23.74
C ILE A 401 17.51 -14.42 -23.63
N THR A 402 18.20 -14.62 -24.75
CA THR A 402 19.54 -15.21 -24.80
C THR A 402 20.59 -14.12 -24.69
N SER A 403 21.31 -14.08 -23.58
CA SER A 403 22.43 -13.17 -23.36
C SER A 403 23.75 -13.94 -23.31
N GLY A 404 24.63 -13.74 -24.30
CA GLY A 404 25.95 -14.38 -24.35
C GLY A 404 25.95 -15.91 -24.56
N SER A 405 27.02 -16.58 -24.13
CA SER A 405 27.28 -18.02 -24.40
C SER A 405 26.49 -18.99 -23.50
N ASN A 406 25.91 -18.52 -22.39
CA ASN A 406 25.15 -19.31 -21.43
C ASN A 406 24.12 -18.42 -20.72
N THR A 407 22.88 -18.37 -21.21
CA THR A 407 21.61 -18.44 -20.45
C THR A 407 20.45 -17.83 -21.22
N ALA A 408 19.34 -18.57 -21.31
CA ALA A 408 18.04 -18.05 -21.67
C ALA A 408 17.23 -17.84 -20.38
N ILE A 409 16.72 -16.63 -20.11
CA ILE A 409 15.53 -16.51 -19.26
C ILE A 409 14.38 -17.00 -20.12
N MET A 410 13.78 -18.13 -19.73
CA MET A 410 12.58 -18.62 -20.38
C MET A 410 11.37 -18.38 -19.49
N GLY A 411 10.49 -17.48 -19.92
CA GLY A 411 9.08 -17.56 -19.56
C GLY A 411 8.44 -18.76 -20.26
N ASP A 412 7.40 -19.35 -19.65
CA ASP A 412 6.58 -20.49 -20.12
C ASP A 412 7.25 -21.42 -21.16
N TYR A 413 7.80 -22.55 -20.69
CA TYR A 413 8.58 -23.51 -21.49
C TYR A 413 7.71 -24.33 -22.48
N PHE A 414 8.11 -24.32 -23.76
CA PHE A 414 7.52 -25.12 -24.85
C PHE A 414 8.50 -26.18 -25.37
N LEU A 415 8.05 -27.43 -25.49
CA LEU A 415 8.75 -28.48 -26.25
C LEU A 415 7.95 -28.83 -27.50
N ASN A 416 8.57 -28.69 -28.68
CA ASN A 416 8.17 -29.32 -29.93
C ASN A 416 6.68 -29.18 -30.33
N GLY A 417 6.11 -27.98 -30.21
CA GLY A 417 4.76 -27.68 -30.73
C GLY A 417 3.61 -28.38 -30.00
N GLN A 418 3.86 -29.02 -28.85
CA GLN A 418 2.83 -29.55 -27.96
C GLN A 418 2.51 -28.50 -26.89
N THR A 419 1.22 -28.23 -26.68
CA THR A 419 0.70 -27.22 -25.75
C THR A 419 1.23 -27.42 -24.33
N HIS A 420 1.77 -26.34 -23.75
CA HIS A 420 1.85 -26.03 -22.32
C HIS A 420 2.09 -27.23 -21.40
N GLN A 421 3.35 -27.53 -21.06
CA GLN A 421 3.61 -28.44 -19.94
C GLN A 421 3.31 -27.69 -18.61
N ASN A 422 2.03 -27.50 -18.30
CA ASN A 422 1.55 -27.06 -16.99
C ASN A 422 2.06 -27.97 -15.89
N ILE A 423 2.43 -29.20 -16.26
CA ILE A 423 3.09 -30.21 -15.46
C ILE A 423 4.57 -29.92 -15.13
N THR A 424 5.26 -29.05 -15.87
CA THR A 424 6.67 -28.74 -15.62
C THR A 424 6.80 -27.86 -14.39
N GLY A 425 7.65 -28.30 -13.47
CA GLY A 425 8.01 -27.56 -12.27
C GLY A 425 8.98 -26.45 -12.61
N ILE A 426 8.56 -25.20 -12.44
CA ILE A 426 9.36 -24.00 -12.73
C ILE A 426 9.37 -23.09 -11.49
N ASN A 427 10.50 -22.42 -11.28
CA ASN A 427 10.69 -21.49 -10.18
C ASN A 427 9.76 -20.28 -10.30
N ILE A 428 9.36 -19.72 -9.17
CA ILE A 428 8.49 -18.54 -9.10
C ILE A 428 9.23 -17.43 -8.37
N ARG A 429 9.31 -16.26 -9.01
CA ARG A 429 9.67 -15.00 -8.36
C ARG A 429 8.45 -14.11 -8.32
N CYS A 430 8.01 -13.70 -7.13
CA CYS A 430 6.82 -12.88 -7.01
C CYS A 430 7.12 -11.39 -7.23
N ILE A 431 6.18 -10.71 -7.89
CA ILE A 431 6.14 -9.27 -8.09
C ILE A 431 5.06 -8.66 -7.19
N ARG A 432 5.28 -7.45 -6.72
CA ARG A 432 4.30 -6.66 -5.98
C ARG A 432 3.34 -5.94 -6.92
N ASP A 433 2.08 -5.91 -6.51
CA ASP A 433 1.03 -5.13 -7.15
C ASP A 433 0.41 -4.11 -6.20
#